data_AF-A0A4U3A4N4-F1
#
_entry.id   AF-A0A4U3A4N4-F1
#
_cell.length_a   1.000
_cell.length_b   1.000
_cell.length_c   1.000
_cell.angle_alpha   90.00
_cell.angle_beta   90.00
_cell.angle_gamma   90.00
#
_symmetry.space_group_name_H-M   'P 1'
#
loop_
_entity.id
_entity.type
_entity.pdbx_description
1 polymer ?
#
loop_
_entity_poly.entity_id
_entity_poly.type
_entity_poly.pdbx_seq_one_letter_code
_entity_poly.pdbx_strand_id
1 'polypeptide(L)'
;NWKREVVAQQYLPKITVVYDFPHIDRVEKPGPNIPGMPGVYIAGDWAGHDEILADAAVASGKRAALHILKQSESEAVHHGNGAII
;
A
#
# COMPACT_ATOMS: atom_id res chain seq x y z
N ASN A 1 -19.02 2.47 10.35
CA ASN A 1 -18.91 1.34 11.31
C ASN A 1 -18.36 0.14 10.55
N TRP A 2 -17.04 0.00 10.48
CA TRP A 2 -16.36 -1.00 9.62
C TRP A 2 -16.52 -2.45 10.13
N LYS A 3 -16.76 -2.63 11.43
CA LYS A 3 -16.88 -3.96 12.05
C LYS A 3 -18.07 -4.76 11.52
N ARG A 4 -19.07 -4.10 10.92
CA ARG A 4 -20.23 -4.75 10.29
C ARG A 4 -19.89 -5.39 8.94
N GLU A 5 -18.78 -4.99 8.33
CA GLU A 5 -18.34 -5.45 7.00
C GLU A 5 -17.31 -6.60 7.08
N VAL A 6 -17.00 -7.09 8.29
CA VAL A 6 -16.01 -8.15 8.50
C VAL A 6 -16.60 -9.49 8.08
N VAL A 7 -16.06 -10.10 7.03
CA VAL A 7 -16.48 -11.42 6.52
C VAL A 7 -15.72 -12.59 7.16
N ALA A 8 -14.50 -12.34 7.68
CA ALA A 8 -13.68 -13.34 8.34
C ALA A 8 -12.75 -12.67 9.37
N GLN A 9 -12.49 -13.35 10.47
CA GLN A 9 -11.53 -12.94 11.50
C GLN A 9 -10.83 -14.18 12.07
N GLN A 10 -9.53 -14.07 12.31
CA GLN A 10 -8.72 -15.16 12.85
C GLN A 10 -7.78 -14.64 13.94
N TYR A 11 -7.59 -15.42 15.02
CA TYR A 11 -6.65 -15.14 16.09
C TYR A 11 -5.76 -16.36 16.34
N LEU A 12 -4.46 -16.25 16.05
CA LEU A 12 -3.49 -17.34 16.17
C LEU A 12 -2.26 -16.88 16.97
N PRO A 13 -2.31 -16.85 18.31
CA PRO A 13 -1.25 -16.28 19.14
C PRO A 13 0.08 -17.07 19.12
N LYS A 14 0.07 -18.29 18.57
CA LYS A 14 1.24 -19.18 18.51
C LYS A 14 1.68 -19.51 17.08
N ILE A 15 1.12 -18.83 16.07
CA ILE A 15 1.55 -19.07 14.69
C ILE A 15 2.98 -18.56 14.52
N THR A 16 3.83 -19.36 13.88
CA THR A 16 5.13 -18.91 13.41
C THR A 16 4.90 -17.96 12.23
N VAL A 17 5.37 -16.73 12.36
CA VAL A 17 5.31 -15.76 11.28
C VAL A 17 6.40 -16.10 10.26
N VAL A 18 5.99 -16.25 9.00
CA VAL A 18 6.88 -16.37 7.85
C VAL A 18 6.53 -15.25 6.89
N TYR A 19 7.56 -14.62 6.31
CA TYR A 19 7.34 -13.61 5.29
C TYR A 19 6.86 -14.26 4.01
N ASP A 20 6.02 -13.54 3.27
CA ASP A 20 5.62 -13.96 1.95
C ASP A 20 6.83 -13.94 1.00
N PHE A 21 7.04 -15.02 0.26
CA PHE A 21 8.19 -15.18 -0.62
C PHE A 21 7.75 -15.25 -2.09
N PRO A 22 8.54 -14.70 -3.04
CA PRO A 22 8.25 -14.82 -4.46
C PRO A 22 8.10 -16.29 -4.87
N HIS A 23 7.02 -16.60 -5.56
CA HIS A 23 6.73 -17.93 -6.11
C HIS A 23 6.19 -17.78 -7.53
N ILE A 24 6.04 -18.89 -8.25
CA ILE A 24 5.72 -18.88 -9.69
C ILE A 24 4.47 -18.07 -10.06
N ASP A 25 3.52 -17.96 -9.12
CA ASP A 25 2.26 -17.23 -9.31
C ASP A 25 2.30 -15.78 -8.80
N ARG A 26 3.43 -15.35 -8.24
CA ARG A 26 3.59 -13.99 -7.71
C ARG A 26 5.00 -13.44 -7.94
N VAL A 27 5.13 -12.76 -9.07
CA VAL A 27 6.38 -12.14 -9.55
C VAL A 27 6.46 -10.64 -9.28
N GLU A 28 5.33 -9.96 -9.12
CA GLU A 28 5.27 -8.52 -8.93
C GLU A 28 5.31 -8.12 -7.44
N LYS A 29 6.06 -7.05 -7.15
CA LYS A 29 6.05 -6.38 -5.85
C LYS A 29 4.87 -5.41 -5.83
N PRO A 30 3.87 -5.60 -4.95
CA PRO A 30 2.63 -4.82 -5.01
C PRO A 30 2.81 -3.40 -4.46
N GLY A 31 2.06 -2.45 -5.03
CA GLY A 31 1.96 -1.07 -4.56
C GLY A 31 3.12 -0.16 -5.00
N PRO A 32 3.17 1.10 -4.49
CA PRO A 32 2.23 1.65 -3.53
C PRO A 32 0.86 1.98 -4.12
N ASN A 33 0.75 2.28 -5.42
CA ASN A 33 -0.51 2.62 -6.10
C ASN A 33 -1.11 1.40 -6.82
N ILE A 34 -2.44 1.38 -6.92
CA ILE A 34 -3.18 0.36 -7.66
C ILE A 34 -3.63 0.96 -9.01
N PRO A 35 -3.18 0.44 -10.16
CA PRO A 35 -3.69 0.86 -11.45
C PRO A 35 -5.22 0.75 -11.50
N GLY A 36 -5.89 1.83 -11.90
CA GLY A 36 -7.36 1.87 -12.00
C GLY A 36 -8.12 2.16 -10.70
N MET A 37 -7.43 2.34 -9.55
CA MET A 37 -8.07 2.72 -8.29
C MET A 37 -7.37 3.94 -7.64
N PRO A 38 -7.60 5.16 -8.17
CA PRO A 38 -7.02 6.38 -7.60
C PRO A 38 -7.43 6.57 -6.13
N GLY A 39 -6.50 7.05 -5.30
CA GLY A 39 -6.73 7.27 -3.88
C GLY A 39 -6.66 6.01 -3.01
N VAL A 40 -6.43 4.82 -3.60
CA VAL A 40 -6.24 3.56 -2.87
C VAL A 40 -4.78 3.13 -2.96
N TYR A 41 -4.20 2.77 -1.80
CA TYR A 41 -2.79 2.45 -1.66
C TYR A 41 -2.58 1.13 -0.91
N ILE A 42 -1.50 0.43 -1.25
CA ILE A 42 -1.10 -0.83 -0.62
C ILE A 42 0.10 -0.60 0.32
N ALA A 43 -0.02 -1.09 1.55
CA ALA A 43 1.07 -1.17 2.51
C ALA A 43 0.87 -2.38 3.43
N GLY A 44 1.97 -2.95 3.92
CA GLY A 44 2.01 -4.16 4.71
C GLY A 44 3.34 -4.90 4.57
N ASP A 45 3.55 -5.93 5.38
CA ASP A 45 4.73 -6.79 5.31
C ASP A 45 4.82 -7.57 3.99
N TRP A 46 3.67 -7.94 3.40
CA TRP A 46 3.58 -8.55 2.07
C TRP A 46 3.83 -7.57 0.90
N ALA A 47 3.90 -6.26 1.16
CA ALA A 47 4.19 -5.22 0.16
C ALA A 47 5.65 -4.75 0.19
N GLY A 48 6.53 -5.58 0.76
CA GLY A 48 7.97 -5.39 0.78
C GLY A 48 8.58 -5.35 -0.63
N HIS A 49 9.64 -4.58 -0.75
CA HIS A 49 10.49 -4.50 -1.93
C HIS A 49 11.92 -4.80 -1.46
N ASP A 50 12.16 -6.05 -1.06
CA ASP A 50 13.41 -6.58 -0.47
C ASP A 50 13.52 -6.43 1.05
N GLU A 51 12.62 -5.68 1.69
CA GLU A 51 12.48 -5.68 3.15
C GLU A 51 11.66 -6.89 3.64
N ILE A 52 11.76 -7.21 4.92
CA ILE A 52 11.12 -8.40 5.51
C ILE A 52 10.35 -8.01 6.78
N LEU A 53 9.13 -8.55 6.93
CA LEU A 53 8.29 -8.39 8.13
C LEU A 53 8.08 -6.92 8.54
N ALA A 54 8.55 -6.53 9.73
CA ALA A 54 8.35 -5.20 10.27
C ALA A 54 8.98 -4.11 9.38
N ASP A 55 10.16 -4.38 8.82
CA ASP A 55 10.82 -3.43 7.91
C ASP A 55 10.02 -3.25 6.63
N ALA A 56 9.43 -4.33 6.10
CA ALA A 56 8.53 -4.26 4.94
C ALA A 56 7.26 -3.47 5.24
N ALA A 57 6.65 -3.67 6.41
CA ALA A 57 5.47 -2.91 6.82
C ALA A 57 5.77 -1.39 6.91
N VAL A 58 6.89 -1.01 7.52
CA VAL A 58 7.27 0.41 7.66
C VAL A 58 7.69 0.99 6.30
N ALA A 59 8.53 0.29 5.54
CA ALA A 59 9.02 0.77 4.25
C ALA A 59 7.89 0.92 3.22
N SER A 60 6.96 -0.04 3.15
CA SER A 60 5.80 0.05 2.27
C SER A 60 4.87 1.20 2.67
N GLY A 61 4.62 1.41 3.96
CA GLY A 61 3.86 2.56 4.46
C GLY A 61 4.50 3.89 4.06
N LYS A 62 5.83 3.99 4.18
CA LYS A 62 6.58 5.17 3.71
C LYS A 62 6.44 5.37 2.20
N ARG A 63 6.55 4.32 1.39
CA ARG A 63 6.34 4.39 -0.07
C ARG A 63 4.94 4.90 -0.41
N ALA A 64 3.91 4.38 0.26
CA ALA A 64 2.53 4.82 0.08
C ALA A 64 2.35 6.31 0.42
N ALA A 65 2.84 6.75 1.58
CA ALA A 65 2.76 8.15 2.01
C ALA A 65 3.47 9.10 1.02
N LEU A 66 4.68 8.74 0.58
CA LEU A 66 5.41 9.55 -0.40
C LEU A 66 4.69 9.63 -1.75
N HIS A 67 4.05 8.54 -2.19
CA HIS A 67 3.25 8.55 -3.42
C HIS A 67 2.01 9.44 -3.26
N ILE A 68 1.34 9.44 -2.10
CA ILE A 68 0.20 10.32 -1.81
C ILE A 68 0.61 11.79 -1.92
N LEU A 69 1.72 12.16 -1.29
CA LEU A 69 2.22 13.54 -1.30
C LEU A 69 2.52 14.02 -2.73
N LYS A 70 3.26 13.22 -3.51
CA LYS A 70 3.60 13.54 -4.91
C LYS A 70 2.37 13.69 -5.79
N GLN A 71 1.36 12.83 -5.59
CA GLN A 71 0.10 12.91 -6.33
C GLN A 71 -0.67 14.19 -5.97
N SER A 72 -0.72 14.54 -4.69
CA SER A 72 -1.41 15.75 -4.19
C SER A 72 -0.76 17.02 -4.72
N GLU A 73 0.58 17.07 -4.79
CA GLU A 73 1.32 18.18 -5.40
C GLU A 73 1.00 18.32 -6.88
N SER A 74 0.97 17.20 -7.62
CA SER A 74 0.64 17.20 -9.05
C SER A 74 -0.80 17.69 -9.29
N GLU A 75 -1.75 17.26 -8.47
CA GLU A 75 -3.14 17.71 -8.52
C GLU A 75 -3.27 19.20 -8.19
N ALA A 76 -2.53 19.71 -7.20
CA ALA A 76 -2.51 21.14 -6.86
C ALA A 76 -1.94 22.00 -8.00
N VAL A 77 -0.88 21.55 -8.66
CA VAL A 77 -0.31 22.23 -9.85
C VAL A 77 -1.31 22.24 -11.00
N HIS A 78 -2.00 21.12 -11.26
CA HIS A 78 -3.03 21.07 -12.30
C HIS A 78 -4.21 22.01 -12.00
N HIS A 79 -4.66 22.11 -10.75
CA HIS A 79 -5.73 23.04 -10.37
C HIS A 79 -5.27 24.51 -10.40
N GLY A 80 -4.03 24.81 -9.98
CA GLY A 80 -3.47 26.17 -10.02
C GLY A 80 -3.30 26.71 -11.44
N ASN A 81 -2.94 25.84 -12.39
CA ASN A 81 -2.81 26.22 -13.80
C ASN A 81 -4.15 26.33 -14.54
N GLY A 82 -5.24 25.79 -13.97
CA GLY A 82 -6.61 25.94 -14.49
C GLY A 82 -7.28 27.27 -14.13
N ALA A 83 -6.68 28.07 -13.24
CA ALA A 83 -7.17 29.37 -12.81
C ALA A 83 -6.55 30.55 -13.60
N ILE A 84 -6.09 30.31 -14.84
CA ILE A 84 -5.73 31.37 -15.78
C ILE A 84 -6.82 31.46 -16.85
N ILE A 85 -7.81 32.31 -16.57
CA ILE A 85 -8.61 33.03 -17.57
C ILE A 85 -8.88 34.43 -17.04
#